data_AF-A0A952ZL88-F1
#
_entry.id   AF-A0A952ZL88-F1
#
_cell.length_a   1.000
_cell.length_b   1.000
_cell.length_c   1.000
_cell.angle_alpha   90.00
_cell.angle_beta   90.00
_cell.angle_gamma   90.00
#
_symmetry.space_group_name_H-M   'P 1'
#
loop_
_entity.id
_entity.type
_entity.pdbx_description
1 polymer ?
#
loop_
_entity_poly.entity_id
_entity_poly.type
_entity_poly.pdbx_seq_one_letter_code
_entity_poly.pdbx_strand_id
1 'polypeptide(L)'
;MSYIMTERGEVRSPELCRYLSPELKGLVSIRSDGWSYLLRPFDGGLWRPDTRKPGRDTFARWQRRQQAYVQRLPGWQKVCGLPGDDKLLEWLTADACEATTGELIEPEAYTSDGAPSWLRVLGLLDRRARAIDVTRPPGSTGG
;
A
#
# COMPACT_ATOMS: atom_id res chain seq x y z
N MET A 1 -2.72 -18.58 -7.43
CA MET A 1 -1.76 -17.61 -8.01
C MET A 1 -2.44 -16.24 -7.95
N SER A 2 -1.99 -15.32 -7.10
CA SER A 2 -2.52 -13.96 -7.07
C SER A 2 -1.93 -13.18 -8.24
N TYR A 3 -2.74 -12.51 -9.04
CA TYR A 3 -2.29 -11.55 -10.05
C TYR A 3 -2.44 -10.13 -9.49
N ILE A 4 -1.77 -9.17 -10.13
CA ILE A 4 -2.02 -7.74 -9.88
C ILE A 4 -2.32 -7.06 -11.21
N MET A 5 -3.13 -6.02 -11.15
CA MET A 5 -3.45 -5.19 -12.31
C MET A 5 -2.53 -3.97 -12.33
N THR A 6 -1.92 -3.71 -13.47
CA THR A 6 -1.13 -2.50 -13.75
C THR A 6 -1.75 -1.76 -14.93
N GLU A 7 -1.33 -0.52 -15.19
CA GLU A 7 -1.73 0.22 -16.39
C GLU A 7 -1.36 -0.50 -17.71
N ARG A 8 -0.36 -1.40 -17.66
CA ARG A 8 0.11 -2.17 -18.82
C ARG A 8 -0.57 -3.54 -18.92
N GLY A 9 -1.54 -3.82 -18.06
CA GLY A 9 -2.24 -5.08 -17.98
C GLY A 9 -1.85 -5.93 -16.77
N GLU A 10 -2.18 -7.21 -16.84
CA GLU A 10 -2.06 -8.15 -15.74
C GLU A 10 -0.62 -8.65 -15.56
N VAL A 11 -0.11 -8.61 -14.32
CA VAL A 11 1.16 -9.25 -13.94
C VAL A 11 0.85 -10.53 -13.17
N ARG A 12 1.30 -11.65 -13.73
CA ARG A 12 1.03 -13.02 -13.23
C ARG A 12 2.23 -13.69 -12.55
N SER A 13 3.40 -13.05 -12.54
CA SER A 13 4.60 -13.60 -11.88
C SER A 13 4.32 -13.88 -10.40
N PRO A 14 4.60 -15.08 -9.85
CA PRO A 14 4.37 -15.37 -8.43
C PRO A 14 4.80 -14.26 -7.47
N GLU A 15 3.93 -13.92 -6.51
CA GLU A 15 4.29 -13.02 -5.41
C GLU A 15 5.21 -13.76 -4.43
N LEU A 16 6.35 -13.13 -4.11
CA LEU A 16 7.34 -13.67 -3.19
C LEU A 16 7.09 -13.19 -1.76
N CYS A 17 6.71 -11.92 -1.61
CA CYS A 17 6.32 -11.32 -0.34
C CYS A 17 5.59 -10.00 -0.57
N ARG A 18 4.86 -9.55 0.46
CA ARG A 18 4.08 -8.33 0.48
C ARG A 18 4.22 -7.66 1.84
N TYR A 19 4.27 -6.33 1.86
CA TYR A 19 4.30 -5.56 3.10
C TYR A 19 3.86 -4.11 2.90
N LEU A 20 3.31 -3.51 3.94
CA LEU A 20 2.98 -2.08 4.00
C LEU A 20 4.25 -1.27 4.31
N SER A 21 4.55 -0.28 3.48
CA SER A 21 5.71 0.60 3.63
C SER A 21 5.26 2.01 4.04
N PRO A 22 5.58 2.47 5.26
CA PRO A 22 5.35 3.85 5.67
C PRO A 22 6.14 4.85 4.84
N GLU A 23 7.36 4.49 4.43
CA GLU A 23 8.23 5.33 3.61
C GLU A 23 7.64 5.56 2.21
N LEU A 24 7.10 4.50 1.59
CA LEU A 24 6.48 4.57 0.26
C LEU A 24 4.98 4.90 0.31
N LYS A 25 4.42 5.01 1.52
CA LYS A 25 3.01 5.30 1.80
C LYS A 25 2.05 4.37 1.06
N GLY A 26 2.34 3.07 1.07
CA GLY A 26 1.57 2.10 0.30
C GLY A 26 2.01 0.66 0.48
N LEU A 27 1.31 -0.23 -0.20
CA LEU A 27 1.51 -1.67 -0.14
C LEU A 27 2.48 -2.12 -1.23
N VAL A 28 3.56 -2.79 -0.84
CA VAL A 28 4.59 -3.29 -1.74
C VAL A 28 4.37 -4.77 -2.00
N SER A 29 4.40 -5.18 -3.25
CA SER A 29 4.42 -6.58 -3.70
C SER A 29 5.73 -6.85 -4.43
N ILE A 30 6.53 -7.80 -3.94
CA ILE A 30 7.77 -8.24 -4.59
C ILE A 30 7.50 -9.55 -5.32
N ARG A 31 7.89 -9.64 -6.59
CA ARG A 31 7.49 -10.75 -7.46
C ARG A 31 8.67 -11.48 -8.09
N SER A 32 8.38 -12.67 -8.62
CA SER A 32 9.40 -13.59 -9.13
C SER A 32 10.02 -13.17 -10.47
N ASP A 33 9.49 -12.13 -11.11
CA ASP A 33 10.08 -11.46 -12.28
C ASP A 33 11.23 -10.50 -11.90
N GLY A 34 11.47 -10.33 -10.59
CA GLY A 34 12.49 -9.43 -10.07
C GLY A 34 12.02 -7.98 -9.89
N TRP A 35 10.72 -7.70 -10.04
CA TRP A 35 10.15 -6.37 -9.80
C TRP A 35 9.46 -6.28 -8.43
N SER A 36 9.52 -5.10 -7.83
CA SER A 36 8.55 -4.66 -6.84
C SER A 36 7.49 -3.78 -7.51
N TYR A 37 6.29 -3.87 -6.97
CA TYR A 37 5.14 -3.07 -7.37
C TYR A 37 4.55 -2.41 -6.14
N LEU A 38 4.14 -1.16 -6.28
CA LEU A 38 3.55 -0.34 -5.24
C LEU A 38 2.08 -0.08 -5.54
N LEU A 39 1.22 -0.36 -4.57
CA LEU A 39 -0.17 0.05 -4.57
C LEU A 39 -0.35 1.20 -3.57
N ARG A 40 -0.99 2.28 -4.01
CA ARG A 40 -1.35 3.42 -3.16
C ARG A 40 -2.87 3.59 -3.10
N PRO A 41 -3.37 4.29 -2.06
CA PRO A 41 -4.75 4.78 -2.04
C PRO A 41 -5.05 5.64 -3.27
N PHE A 42 -6.31 5.66 -3.70
CA PHE A 42 -6.82 6.52 -4.76
C PHE A 42 -6.18 6.31 -6.15
N ASP A 43 -5.42 5.23 -6.33
CA ASP A 43 -4.80 4.82 -7.60
C ASP A 43 -5.67 3.81 -8.37
N GLY A 44 -6.97 3.72 -8.05
CA GLY A 44 -7.93 2.85 -8.76
C GLY A 44 -7.62 1.35 -8.64
N GLY A 45 -6.92 0.94 -7.58
CA GLY A 45 -6.48 -0.45 -7.39
C GLY A 45 -5.33 -0.87 -8.31
N LEU A 46 -4.72 0.06 -9.04
CA LEU A 46 -3.62 -0.23 -9.96
C LEU A 46 -2.29 -0.25 -9.25
N TRP A 47 -1.54 -1.33 -9.50
CA TRP A 47 -0.18 -1.49 -9.03
C TRP A 47 0.80 -0.84 -10.01
N ARG A 48 1.69 0.00 -9.49
CA ARG A 48 2.72 0.68 -10.29
C ARG A 48 4.07 0.00 -10.09
N PRO A 49 4.87 -0.22 -11.15
CA PRO A 49 6.25 -0.67 -11.01
C PRO A 49 7.04 0.32 -10.14
N ASP A 50 7.79 -0.19 -9.16
CA ASP A 50 8.54 0.62 -8.21
C ASP A 50 10.05 0.45 -8.41
N THR A 51 10.61 -0.69 -8.01
CA THR A 51 12.03 -0.98 -8.18
C THR A 51 12.24 -2.34 -8.82
N ARG A 52 13.40 -2.49 -9.48
CA ARG A 52 13.85 -3.76 -10.00
C ARG A 52 15.00 -4.28 -9.15
N LYS A 53 15.05 -5.60 -9.00
CA LYS A 53 16.19 -6.32 -8.45
C LYS A 53 17.49 -5.78 -9.05
N PRO A 54 18.48 -5.41 -8.21
CA PRO A 54 19.79 -4.97 -8.70
C PRO A 54 20.51 -6.07 -9.51
N GLY A 55 21.14 -5.71 -10.63
CA GLY A 55 21.84 -6.66 -11.51
C GLY A 55 22.98 -7.44 -10.82
N ARG A 56 23.64 -6.81 -9.82
CA ARG A 56 24.79 -7.38 -9.09
C ARG A 56 24.49 -8.56 -8.17
N ASP A 57 23.23 -8.76 -7.76
CA ASP A 57 22.84 -9.87 -6.89
C ASP A 57 22.43 -11.09 -7.73
N THR A 58 22.66 -12.31 -7.26
CA THR A 58 21.96 -13.47 -7.84
C THR A 58 20.48 -13.39 -7.46
N PHE A 59 19.60 -13.96 -8.29
CA PHE A 59 18.17 -13.96 -8.02
C PHE A 59 17.83 -14.64 -6.69
N ALA A 60 18.41 -15.83 -6.43
CA ALA A 60 18.22 -16.56 -5.18
C ALA A 60 18.69 -15.77 -3.95
N ARG A 61 19.83 -15.06 -4.03
CA ARG A 61 20.32 -14.24 -2.92
C ARG A 61 19.40 -13.06 -2.65
N TRP A 62 18.95 -12.38 -3.70
CA TRP A 62 18.01 -11.27 -3.58
C TRP A 62 16.68 -11.74 -2.96
N GLN A 63 16.10 -12.83 -3.48
CA GLN A 63 14.85 -13.38 -2.94
C GLN A 63 14.96 -13.72 -1.45
N ARG A 64 16.02 -14.41 -1.02
CA ARG A 64 16.24 -14.72 0.40
C ARG A 64 16.34 -13.46 1.25
N ARG A 65 16.99 -12.40 0.76
CA ARG A 65 17.08 -11.12 1.45
C ARG A 65 15.71 -10.45 1.60
N GLN A 66 14.88 -10.45 0.55
CA GLN A 66 13.54 -9.86 0.61
C GLN A 66 12.65 -10.61 1.60
N GLN A 67 12.65 -11.94 1.56
CA GLN A 67 11.90 -12.75 2.51
C GLN A 67 12.38 -12.54 3.95
N ALA A 68 13.70 -12.53 4.18
CA ALA A 68 14.25 -12.28 5.51
C ALA A 68 13.92 -10.87 6.02
N TYR A 69 13.89 -9.86 5.15
CA TYR A 69 13.45 -8.51 5.49
C TYR A 69 12.00 -8.51 5.94
N VAL A 70 11.08 -9.05 5.12
CA VAL A 70 9.65 -9.09 5.46
C VAL A 70 9.38 -9.87 6.74
N GLN A 71 10.09 -10.98 6.97
CA GLN A 71 9.94 -11.75 8.21
C GLN A 71 10.27 -10.94 9.48
N ARG A 72 11.19 -9.98 9.40
CA ARG A 72 11.58 -9.11 10.53
C ARG A 72 10.65 -7.93 10.75
N LEU A 73 9.73 -7.65 9.81
CA LEU A 73 8.78 -6.56 9.97
C LEU A 73 7.79 -6.84 11.11
N PRO A 74 7.32 -5.80 11.81
CA PRO A 74 6.22 -5.91 12.77
C PRO A 74 4.96 -6.43 12.08
N GLY A 75 4.08 -7.07 12.86
CA GLY A 75 2.85 -7.70 12.35
C GLY A 75 1.97 -6.75 11.56
N TRP A 76 1.85 -5.50 12.02
CA TRP A 76 1.04 -4.46 11.37
C TRP A 76 1.52 -4.06 9.96
N GLN A 77 2.77 -4.38 9.58
CA GLN A 77 3.25 -4.18 8.21
C GLN A 77 2.96 -5.38 7.30
N LYS A 78 2.60 -6.54 7.84
CA LYS A 78 2.39 -7.78 7.09
C LYS A 78 0.93 -7.94 6.63
N VAL A 79 0.34 -6.85 6.14
CA VAL A 79 -1.05 -6.80 5.70
C VAL A 79 -1.21 -7.32 4.27
N CYS A 80 -2.40 -7.85 3.97
CA CYS A 80 -2.73 -8.39 2.65
C CYS A 80 -3.24 -7.34 1.67
N GLY A 81 -3.79 -6.21 2.14
CA GLY A 81 -4.45 -5.22 1.30
C GLY A 81 -4.50 -3.86 1.97
N LEU A 82 -4.85 -2.84 1.18
CA LEU A 82 -5.20 -1.52 1.68
C LEU A 82 -6.72 -1.47 1.98
N PRO A 83 -7.17 -0.59 2.89
CA PRO A 83 -8.57 -0.22 2.98
C PRO A 83 -9.06 0.34 1.63
N GLY A 84 -10.35 0.17 1.35
CA GLY A 84 -10.95 0.77 0.16
C GLY A 84 -10.96 2.30 0.23
N ASP A 85 -10.92 2.94 -0.94
CA ASP A 85 -10.86 4.40 -1.05
C ASP A 85 -12.04 5.08 -0.33
N ASP A 86 -13.25 4.54 -0.43
CA ASP A 86 -14.44 5.07 0.26
C ASP A 86 -14.27 5.07 1.79
N LYS A 87 -13.67 4.03 2.34
CA LYS A 87 -13.40 3.91 3.78
C LYS A 87 -12.33 4.91 4.23
N LEU A 88 -11.31 5.12 3.39
CA LEU A 88 -10.28 6.13 3.65
C LEU A 88 -10.88 7.54 3.62
N LEU A 89 -11.78 7.83 2.68
CA LEU A 89 -12.51 9.11 2.60
C LEU A 89 -13.39 9.35 3.82
N GLU A 90 -14.10 8.33 4.29
CA GLU A 90 -14.89 8.40 5.52
C GLU A 90 -14.00 8.81 6.71
N TRP A 91 -12.90 8.09 6.92
CA TRP A 91 -11.98 8.34 8.03
C TRP A 91 -11.28 9.69 7.97
N LEU A 92 -11.06 10.26 6.79
CA LEU A 92 -10.48 11.60 6.64
C LEU A 92 -11.34 12.71 7.28
N THR A 93 -12.62 12.43 7.51
CA THR A 93 -13.58 13.37 8.11
C THR A 93 -14.08 12.93 9.49
N ALA A 94 -13.73 11.72 9.93
CA ALA A 94 -14.14 11.16 11.20
C ALA A 94 -13.14 11.51 12.32
N ASP A 95 -13.63 11.50 13.57
CA ASP A 95 -12.79 11.68 14.76
C ASP A 95 -11.97 10.43 15.12
N ALA A 96 -12.28 9.29 14.49
CA ALA A 96 -11.59 8.02 14.70
C ALA A 96 -11.47 7.23 13.39
N CYS A 97 -10.43 6.40 13.30
CA CYS A 97 -10.19 5.50 12.18
C CYS A 97 -9.52 4.20 12.65
N GLU A 98 -9.46 3.19 11.79
CA GLU A 98 -8.81 1.94 12.17
C GLU A 98 -7.27 2.05 12.10
N ALA A 99 -6.64 1.43 13.09
CA ALA A 99 -5.26 0.99 13.04
C ALA A 99 -5.04 -0.03 11.92
N THR A 100 -3.79 -0.18 11.53
CA THR A 100 -3.34 -1.26 10.62
C THR A 100 -3.58 -2.67 11.19
N THR A 101 -3.85 -2.78 12.49
CA THR A 101 -4.27 -3.99 13.21
C THR A 101 -5.78 -4.11 13.43
N GLY A 102 -6.56 -3.09 13.04
CA GLY A 102 -8.03 -3.08 13.12
C GLY A 102 -8.63 -2.41 14.36
N GLU A 103 -7.83 -2.01 15.34
CA GLU A 103 -8.31 -1.26 16.51
C GLU A 103 -8.78 0.15 16.11
N LEU A 104 -9.88 0.63 16.67
CA LEU A 104 -10.37 1.99 16.42
C LEU A 104 -9.61 3.00 17.31
N ILE A 105 -8.91 3.94 16.68
CA ILE A 105 -8.04 4.92 17.34
C ILE A 105 -8.19 6.30 16.70
N GLU A 106 -7.67 7.34 17.36
CA GLU A 106 -7.55 8.67 16.74
C GLU A 106 -6.65 8.61 15.49
N PRO A 107 -6.92 9.44 14.45
CA PRO A 107 -6.16 9.43 13.21
C PRO A 107 -4.65 9.57 13.38
N GLU A 108 -4.17 10.39 14.31
CA GLU A 108 -2.73 10.60 14.54
C GLU A 108 -2.09 9.54 15.46
N ALA A 109 -2.89 8.71 16.13
CA ALA A 109 -2.46 7.85 17.22
C ALA A 109 -1.81 6.54 16.77
N TYR A 110 -1.33 5.81 17.78
CA TYR A 110 -0.84 4.44 17.68
C TYR A 110 -1.61 3.59 18.70
N THR A 111 -1.81 2.33 18.36
CA THR A 111 -2.32 1.32 19.30
C THR A 111 -1.32 1.05 20.41
N SER A 112 -1.77 0.32 21.44
CA SER A 112 -0.90 -0.09 22.56
C SER A 112 0.30 -0.96 22.15
N ASP A 113 0.18 -1.71 21.04
CA ASP A 113 1.25 -2.52 20.44
C ASP A 113 2.10 -1.74 19.41
N GLY A 114 1.83 -0.44 19.25
CA GLY A 114 2.61 0.47 18.41
C GLY A 114 2.25 0.44 16.92
N ALA A 115 1.11 -0.14 16.55
CA ALA A 115 0.60 -0.09 15.18
C ALA A 115 0.01 1.31 14.88
N PRO A 116 0.37 1.94 13.75
CA PRO A 116 -0.19 3.23 13.37
C PRO A 116 -1.61 3.07 12.80
N SER A 117 -2.37 4.18 12.80
CA SER A 117 -3.57 4.33 11.98
C SER A 117 -3.29 4.15 10.49
N TRP A 118 -4.30 3.72 9.72
CA TRP A 118 -4.21 3.68 8.26
C TRP A 118 -3.93 5.05 7.65
N LEU A 119 -4.58 6.10 8.13
CA LEU A 119 -4.39 7.45 7.61
C LEU A 119 -2.96 7.94 7.83
N ARG A 120 -2.39 7.64 9.01
CA ARG A 120 -1.01 8.04 9.35
C ARG A 120 0.01 7.34 8.47
N VAL A 121 -0.06 6.01 8.37
CA VAL A 121 0.92 5.22 7.62
C VAL A 121 0.87 5.49 6.12
N LEU A 122 -0.32 5.80 5.60
CA LEU A 122 -0.51 6.18 4.20
C LEU A 122 -0.23 7.68 3.95
N GLY A 123 0.12 8.44 5.00
CA GLY A 123 0.47 9.85 4.89
C GLY A 123 -0.68 10.75 4.44
N LEU A 124 -1.91 10.42 4.84
CA LEU A 124 -3.15 11.10 4.45
C LEU A 124 -3.59 12.19 5.43
N LEU A 125 -2.91 12.34 6.57
CA LEU A 125 -3.24 13.33 7.62
C LEU A 125 -2.76 14.76 7.29
N ASP A 126 -1.84 14.91 6.35
CA ASP A 126 -1.29 16.23 6.03
C ASP A 126 -2.35 17.08 5.30
N ARG A 127 -2.58 18.31 5.78
CA ARG A 127 -3.69 19.22 5.37
C ARG A 127 -3.79 19.52 3.86
N ARG A 128 -2.80 19.13 3.05
CA ARG A 128 -2.84 19.20 1.57
C ARG A 128 -3.64 18.06 0.91
N ALA A 129 -3.92 16.97 1.62
CA ALA A 129 -4.78 15.87 1.13
C ALA A 129 -6.28 16.24 1.10
N ARG A 130 -6.67 17.34 1.79
CA ARG A 130 -8.04 17.89 1.71
C ARG A 130 -8.40 18.51 0.34
N ALA A 131 -7.42 18.57 -0.58
CA ALA A 131 -7.63 18.99 -1.97
C ALA A 131 -7.79 17.79 -2.93
N ILE A 132 -8.12 16.59 -2.43
CA ILE A 132 -8.74 15.58 -3.28
C ILE A 132 -10.14 16.11 -3.59
N ASP A 133 -10.26 16.78 -4.73
CA ASP A 133 -11.52 17.28 -5.26
C ASP A 133 -12.41 16.07 -5.61
N VAL A 134 -13.32 15.73 -4.70
CA VAL A 134 -14.28 14.62 -4.81
C VAL A 134 -15.34 14.89 -5.90
N THR A 135 -15.25 15.98 -6.66
CA THR A 135 -16.31 16.39 -7.59
C THR A 135 -16.20 15.85 -9.02
N ARG A 136 -15.19 15.03 -9.38
CA ARG A 136 -15.12 14.48 -10.74
C ARG A 136 -15.67 13.05 -10.84
N PRO A 137 -16.90 12.84 -11.34
CA PRO A 137 -17.37 11.50 -11.68
C PRO A 137 -16.56 10.92 -12.85
N PRO A 138 -16.34 9.60 -12.90
CA PRO A 138 -15.75 8.94 -14.05
C PRO A 138 -16.80 8.88 -15.17
N GLY A 139 -16.78 9.82 -16.11
CA GLY A 139 -17.67 9.72 -17.28
C GLY A 139 -17.94 10.95 -18.14
N SER A 140 -17.40 12.13 -17.84
CA SER A 140 -17.66 13.31 -18.68
C SER A 140 -16.68 13.40 -19.86
N THR A 141 -16.89 12.58 -20.89
CA THR A 141 -16.47 12.90 -22.26
C THR A 141 -17.37 14.02 -22.77
N GLY A 142 -16.82 15.23 -22.85
CA GLY A 142 -17.51 16.39 -23.39
C GLY A 142 -17.52 16.41 -24.92
N GLY A 143 -18.64 16.89 -25.46
CA GLY A 143 -18.74 17.74 -26.66
C GLY A 143 -18.35 17.13 -27.99
#